data_AF-A0A0R1GXR1-F1
#
_entry.id   AF-A0A0R1GXR1-F1
#
_cell.length_a   1.000
_cell.length_b   1.000
_cell.length_c   1.000
_cell.angle_alpha   90.00
_cell.angle_beta   90.00
_cell.angle_gamma   90.00
#
_symmetry.space_group_name_H-M   'P 1'
#
loop_
_entity.id
_entity.type
_entity.pdbx_description
1 polymer ?
#
loop_
_entity_poly.entity_id
_entity_poly.type
_entity_poly.pdbx_seq_one_letter_code
_entity_poly.pdbx_strand_id
1 'polypeptide(L)' 'MTMNQVFERLHTEPELLRRPIIFGDHKLNIGYNADAIRTFIPREQRHLDRMTALLSHGMSF' A
#
# COMPACT_ATOMS: atom_id res chain seq x y z
N MET A 1 -17.31 13.47 -20.63
CA MET A 1 -15.84 13.36 -20.69
C MET A 1 -15.51 11.98 -21.22
N THR A 2 -14.69 11.86 -22.27
CA THR A 2 -14.24 10.56 -22.80
C THR A 2 -13.07 10.04 -21.99
N MET A 3 -12.75 8.75 -22.11
CA MET A 3 -11.58 8.17 -21.43
C MET A 3 -10.27 8.88 -21.84
N ASN A 4 -10.14 9.24 -23.12
CA ASN A 4 -8.98 9.99 -23.61
C ASN A 4 -8.90 11.37 -22.97
N GLN A 5 -10.03 12.08 -22.82
CA GLN A 5 -10.05 13.38 -22.15
C GLN A 5 -9.63 13.28 -20.68
N VAL A 6 -9.96 12.17 -19.99
CA VAL A 6 -9.47 11.93 -18.62
C VAL A 6 -7.95 11.74 -18.63
N PHE A 7 -7.42 10.92 -19.54
CA PHE A 7 -5.98 10.69 -19.67
C PHE A 7 -5.20 11.98 -19.94
N GLU A 8 -5.66 12.79 -20.89
CA GLU A 8 -5.05 14.08 -21.20
C GLU A 8 -5.02 15.01 -19.97
N ARG A 9 -6.11 15.05 -19.20
CA ARG A 9 -6.16 15.85 -17.98
C ARG A 9 -5.24 15.33 -16.89
N LEU A 10 -5.18 14.01 -16.67
CA LEU A 10 -4.25 13.43 -15.69
C LEU A 10 -2.78 13.63 -16.09
N HIS A 11 -2.49 13.71 -17.38
CA HIS A 11 -1.16 14.03 -17.89
C HIS A 11 -0.80 15.51 -17.69
N THR A 12 -1.76 16.41 -17.89
CA THR A 12 -1.55 17.87 -17.76
C THR A 12 -1.53 18.33 -16.30
N GLU A 13 -2.34 17.70 -15.45
CA GLU A 13 -2.54 18.04 -14.03
C GLU A 13 -2.25 16.82 -13.14
N PRO A 14 -0.97 16.38 -12.98
CA PRO A 14 -0.63 15.16 -12.25
C PRO A 14 -0.96 15.22 -10.76
N GLU A 15 -1.21 16.41 -10.21
CA GLU A 15 -1.62 16.64 -8.82
C GLU A 15 -3.03 16.12 -8.51
N LEU A 16 -3.86 15.92 -9.54
CA LEU A 16 -5.16 15.28 -9.40
C LEU A 16 -5.05 13.82 -8.96
N LEU A 17 -3.89 13.19 -9.18
CA LEU A 17 -3.61 11.84 -8.71
C LEU A 17 -3.24 11.86 -7.23
N ARG A 18 -4.04 11.16 -6.41
CA ARG A 18 -3.69 10.90 -5.01
C ARG A 18 -2.42 10.05 -4.94
N ARG A 19 -1.47 10.49 -4.11
CA ARG A 19 -0.17 9.85 -3.88
C ARG A 19 -0.04 9.38 -2.42
N PRO A 20 0.77 8.34 -2.11
CA PRO A 20 1.49 7.46 -3.05
C PRO A 20 0.56 6.52 -3.83
N ILE A 21 0.99 6.07 -5.01
CA ILE A 21 0.32 5.02 -5.78
C ILE A 21 1.25 3.80 -5.78
N ILE A 22 0.82 2.71 -5.16
CA ILE A 22 1.59 1.48 -5.04
C ILE A 22 0.82 0.37 -5.75
N PHE A 23 1.44 -0.29 -6.70
CA PHE A 23 0.84 -1.39 -7.46
C PHE A 23 1.71 -2.64 -7.40
N GLY A 24 1.06 -3.80 -7.44
CA GLY A 24 1.68 -5.11 -7.66
C GLY A 24 0.74 -5.96 -8.52
N ASP A 25 1.07 -7.23 -8.75
CA ASP A 25 0.39 -8.09 -9.72
C ASP A 25 -1.15 -8.09 -9.64
N HIS A 26 -1.69 -7.99 -8.42
CA HIS A 26 -3.13 -8.07 -8.16
C HIS A 26 -3.64 -6.98 -7.20
N LYS A 27 -2.85 -5.94 -6.93
CA LYS A 27 -3.17 -4.94 -5.90
C LYS A 27 -2.80 -3.54 -6.36
N LEU A 28 -3.71 -2.61 -6.12
CA LEU A 28 -3.50 -1.17 -6.30
C LEU A 28 -3.85 -0.47 -4.98
N ASN A 29 -2.91 0.29 -4.45
CA ASN A 29 -3.10 1.13 -3.28
C ASN A 29 -2.88 2.59 -3.66
N ILE A 30 -3.82 3.44 -3.28
CA ILE A 30 -3.82 4.86 -3.59
C ILE A 30 -3.91 5.61 -2.26
N GLY A 31 -2.93 6.47 -2.00
CA GLY A 31 -2.75 7.13 -0.71
C GLY A 31 -2.00 6.27 0.30
N TYR A 32 -1.72 6.85 1.46
CA TYR A 32 -1.08 6.14 2.56
C TYR A 32 -2.13 5.54 3.50
N ASN A 33 -2.12 4.21 3.61
CA ASN A 33 -2.85 3.48 4.63
C ASN A 33 -1.86 2.47 5.26
N ALA A 34 -1.56 2.66 6.54
CA ALA A 34 -0.58 1.87 7.28
C ALA A 34 -0.95 0.38 7.37
N ASP A 35 -2.24 0.04 7.34
CA ASP A 35 -2.68 -1.35 7.34
C ASP A 35 -2.62 -1.94 5.92
N ALA A 36 -2.97 -1.15 4.92
CA ALA A 36 -2.97 -1.61 3.53
C ALA A 36 -1.54 -1.83 2.99
N ILE A 37 -0.57 -1.01 3.41
CA ILE A 37 0.83 -1.15 2.97
C ILE A 37 1.47 -2.45 3.47
N ARG A 38 1.04 -2.96 4.63
CA ARG A 38 1.47 -4.26 5.15
C ARG A 38 1.12 -5.41 4.21
N THR A 39 0.14 -5.24 3.33
CA THR A 39 -0.27 -6.29 2.38
C THR A 39 0.71 -6.51 1.24
N PHE A 40 1.68 -5.61 1.05
CA PHE A 40 2.81 -5.78 0.13
C PHE A 40 4.00 -6.52 0.77
N ILE A 41 4.03 -6.63 2.10
CA ILE A 41 5.07 -7.39 2.79
C ILE A 41 4.75 -8.90 2.66
N PRO A 42 5.73 -9.73 2.23
CA PRO A 42 5.57 -11.17 2.14
C PRO A 42 5.00 -11.80 3.42
N ARG A 43 4.24 -12.90 3.26
CA ARG A 43 3.57 -13.57 4.40
C ARG A 43 4.54 -13.99 5.50
N GLU A 44 5.71 -14.50 5.11
CA GLU A 44 6.75 -14.99 6.02
C GLU A 44 7.30 -13.85 6.89
N GLN A 45 7.64 -12.72 6.27
CA GLN A 45 8.12 -11.54 6.99
C GLN A 45 7.05 -10.99 7.96
N ARG A 46 5.77 -10.98 7.56
CA ARG A 46 4.67 -10.60 8.46
C ARG A 46 4.50 -11.53 9.66
N HIS A 47 4.88 -12.80 9.54
CA HIS A 47 4.86 -13.73 10.67
C HIS A 47 6.01 -13.43 11.61
N LEU A 48 7.21 -13.22 11.05
CA LEU A 48 8.41 -12.87 11.82
C LEU A 48 8.20 -11.59 12.64
N ASP A 49 7.72 -10.51 12.00
CA ASP A 49 7.46 -9.23 12.68
C ASP A 49 6.44 -9.39 13.83
N ARG A 50 5.43 -10.25 13.67
CA ARG A 50 4.47 -10.58 14.73
C ARG A 50 5.12 -11.34 15.88
N MET A 51 5.95 -12.34 15.58
CA MET A 51 6.69 -13.09 16.61
C MET A 51 7.64 -12.16 17.38
N THR A 52 8.40 -11.32 16.68
CA THR A 52 9.30 -10.34 17.31
C THR A 52 8.55 -9.38 18.22
N ALA A 53 7.38 -8.89 17.79
CA ALA A 53 6.55 -8.03 18.63
C ALA A 53 6.02 -8.73 19.88
N LEU A 54 5.64 -10.01 19.79
CA LEU A 54 5.19 -10.79 20.96
C LEU A 54 6.31 -10.98 21.98
N LEU A 55 7.51 -11.34 21.50
CA LEU A 55 8.69 -11.53 22.34
C LEU A 55 9.14 -10.22 23.03
N SER A 56 9.07 -9.09 22.32
CA SER A 56 9.47 -7.80 22.88
C SER A 56 8.50 -7.24 23.92
N HIS A 57 7.23 -7.65 23.89
CA HIS A 57 6.20 -7.23 24.85
C HIS A 57 6.08 -8.16 26.07
N GLY A 58 7.01 -9.11 26.25
CA GLY A 58 7.06 -9.97 27.45
C GLY A 58 5.86 -10.92 27.57
N MET A 59 5.11 -11.14 26.49
CA MET A 59 4.01 -12.10 26.44
C MET A 59 4.59 -13.49 26.21
N SER A 60 5.07 -14.11 27.28
CA SER A 60 5.33 -15.55 27.35
C SER A 60 3.99 -16.28 27.40
N PHE A 61 3.86 -17.37 26.63
CA PHE A 61 2.77 -18.33 26.76
C PHE A 61 2.73 -18.97 28.14
#